data_AF-A0A7L4EQC8-F1
#
_entry.id   AF-A0A7L4EQC8-F1
#
_cell.length_a   1.000
_cell.length_b   1.000
_cell.length_c   1.000
_cell.angle_alpha   90.00
_cell.angle_beta   90.00
_cell.angle_gamma   90.00
#
_symmetry.space_group_name_H-M   'P 1'
#
loop_
_entity.id
_entity.type
_entity.pdbx_description
1 polymer ?
#
loop_
_entity_poly.entity_id
_entity_poly.type
_entity_poly.pdbx_seq_one_letter_code
_entity_poly.pdbx_strand_id
1 'polypeptide(L)' 'FQALRQISQRTISTASRRQLENRVPENQKLFQEDNGLPVHLKGGAKDSLLYRTTAGLTMFGTVYALYYLLVSSMPKKPN' A
#
# COMPACT_ATOMS: atom_id res chain seq x y z
N PHE A 1 -10.13 22.68 52.87
CA PHE A 1 -9.18 23.30 51.90
C PHE A 1 -8.14 22.34 51.31
N GLN A 2 -7.65 21.32 52.04
CA GLN A 2 -6.69 20.34 51.49
C GLN A 2 -7.28 19.39 50.43
N ALA A 3 -8.54 18.95 50.59
CA ALA A 3 -9.21 18.05 49.64
C ALA A 3 -9.38 18.66 48.23
N LEU A 4 -9.62 19.98 48.14
CA LEU A 4 -9.68 20.71 46.86
C LEU A 4 -8.31 20.77 46.15
N ARG A 5 -7.22 20.86 46.93
CA ARG A 5 -5.85 20.84 46.42
C ARG A 5 -5.51 19.50 45.77
N GLN A 6 -6.02 18.41 46.33
CA GLN A 6 -5.83 17.05 45.82
C GLN A 6 -6.55 16.80 44.48
N ILE A 7 -7.72 17.41 44.29
CA ILE A 7 -8.46 17.36 43.02
C ILE A 7 -7.73 18.17 41.94
N SER A 8 -7.15 19.32 42.30
CA SER A 8 -6.30 20.14 41.41
C SER A 8 -4.97 19.47 41.02
N GLN A 9 -4.45 18.57 41.85
CA GLN A 9 -3.18 17.86 41.61
C GLN A 9 -3.36 16.52 40.87
N ARG A 10 -4.57 16.19 40.41
CA ARG A 10 -4.73 15.10 39.44
C ARG A 10 -4.09 15.54 38.13
N THR A 11 -2.82 15.19 37.96
CA THR A 11 -2.13 15.22 36.68
C THR A 11 -2.98 14.43 35.69
N ILE A 12 -3.62 15.14 34.76
CA ILE A 12 -4.28 14.52 33.62
C ILE A 12 -3.16 13.91 32.77
N SER A 13 -2.82 12.66 33.05
CA SER A 13 -1.93 11.88 32.19
C SER A 13 -2.65 11.66 30.87
N THR A 14 -2.25 12.40 29.84
CA THR A 14 -2.72 12.23 28.46
C THR A 14 -2.08 10.99 27.81
N ALA A 15 -1.90 9.91 28.58
CA ALA A 15 -1.51 8.60 28.08
C ALA A 15 -2.57 7.94 27.17
N SER A 16 -3.53 8.71 26.66
CA SER A 16 -4.34 8.38 25.48
C SER A 16 -3.51 8.21 24.19
N ARG A 17 -2.19 8.47 24.21
CA ARG A 17 -1.29 8.38 23.04
C ARG A 17 -0.55 7.05 22.85
N ARG A 18 -1.19 5.90 23.06
CA ARG A 18 -0.67 4.57 22.64
C ARG A 18 -1.54 3.86 21.60
N GLN A 19 -2.37 4.59 20.86
CA GLN A 19 -3.20 3.96 19.82
C GLN A 19 -2.39 3.46 18.60
N LEU A 20 -1.15 3.93 18.40
CA LEU A 20 -0.25 3.41 17.37
C LEU A 20 1.20 3.41 17.89
N GLU A 21 1.85 2.25 17.87
CA GLU A 21 3.29 2.13 18.16
C GLU A 21 4.11 2.59 16.95
N ASN A 22 5.26 3.23 17.19
CA ASN A 22 6.15 3.65 16.11
C ASN A 22 6.86 2.41 15.50
N ARG A 23 6.45 2.03 14.28
CA ARG A 23 7.01 0.90 13.52
C ARG A 23 8.06 1.33 12.48
N VAL A 24 8.48 2.60 12.46
CA VAL A 24 9.49 3.09 11.49
C VAL A 24 10.80 2.31 11.57
N PRO A 25 11.39 2.02 12.76
CA PRO A 25 12.63 1.26 12.83
C PRO A 25 12.53 -0.15 12.24
N GLU A 26 11.37 -0.82 12.41
CA GLU A 26 11.12 -2.15 11.87
C GLU A 26 11.03 -2.13 10.34
N ASN A 27 10.30 -1.15 9.79
CA ASN A 27 10.21 -0.95 8.35
C ASN A 27 11.56 -0.56 7.75
N GLN A 28 12.34 0.29 8.42
CA GLN A 28 13.70 0.64 7.99
C GLN A 28 14.57 -0.61 7.91
N LYS A 29 14.53 -1.48 8.92
CA LYS A 29 15.28 -2.76 8.91
C LYS A 29 14.86 -3.64 7.73
N LEU A 30 13.56 -3.80 7.47
CA LEU A 30 13.05 -4.60 6.36
C LEU A 30 13.47 -4.03 5.00
N PHE A 31 13.29 -2.73 4.77
CA PHE A 31 13.58 -2.09 3.49
C PHE A 31 15.05 -1.74 3.28
N GLN A 32 15.90 -1.82 4.30
CA GLN A 32 17.35 -1.66 4.19
C GLN A 32 18.12 -2.97 4.29
N GLU A 33 17.46 -4.11 4.49
CA GLU A 33 18.09 -5.43 4.41
C GLU A 33 18.80 -5.61 3.06
N ASP A 34 20.06 -6.04 3.09
CA ASP A 34 20.87 -6.26 1.88
C ASP A 34 20.61 -7.65 1.28
N ASN A 35 19.38 -7.86 0.83
CA ASN A 35 18.92 -9.11 0.23
C ASN A 35 18.89 -9.08 -1.30
N GLY A 36 19.41 -8.01 -1.92
CA GLY A 36 19.43 -7.82 -3.37
C GLY A 36 18.07 -7.62 -4.03
N LEU A 37 16.97 -7.56 -3.26
CA LEU A 37 15.63 -7.37 -3.81
C LEU A 37 15.42 -5.91 -4.25
N PRO A 38 14.79 -5.67 -5.41
CA PRO A 38 14.40 -4.34 -5.81
C PRO A 38 13.31 -3.80 -4.88
N VAL A 39 13.27 -2.48 -4.68
CA VAL A 39 12.37 -1.82 -3.71
C VAL A 39 10.89 -2.17 -3.89
N HIS A 40 10.42 -2.40 -5.12
CA HIS A 40 9.02 -2.73 -5.43
C HIS A 40 8.63 -4.19 -5.11
N LEU A 41 9.57 -5.03 -4.69
CA LEU A 41 9.33 -6.41 -4.22
C LEU A 41 9.79 -6.60 -2.76
N LYS A 42 10.30 -5.55 -2.12
CA LYS A 42 11.01 -5.66 -0.84
C LYS A 42 10.07 -5.91 0.35
N GLY A 43 8.77 -5.62 0.19
CA GLY A 43 7.71 -6.02 1.12
C GLY A 43 7.28 -7.50 0.98
N GLY A 44 7.88 -8.26 0.06
CA GLY A 44 7.79 -9.72 0.00
C GLY A 44 6.64 -10.26 -0.85
N ALA A 45 5.92 -11.26 -0.31
CA ALA A 45 4.94 -12.04 -1.08
C ALA A 45 3.77 -11.20 -1.60
N LYS A 46 3.30 -10.23 -0.81
CA LYS A 46 2.21 -9.33 -1.20
C LYS A 46 2.60 -8.48 -2.40
N ASP A 47 3.80 -7.92 -2.39
CA ASP A 47 4.33 -7.10 -3.48
C ASP A 47 4.47 -7.93 -4.76
N SER A 48 4.99 -9.16 -4.62
CA SER A 48 5.13 -10.11 -5.74
C SER A 48 3.79 -10.49 -6.35
N LEU A 49 2.77 -10.77 -5.52
CA LEU A 49 1.42 -11.08 -5.98
C LEU A 49 0.82 -9.87 -6.71
N LEU A 50 0.89 -8.69 -6.09
CA LEU A 50 0.36 -7.46 -6.66
C LEU A 50 1.01 -7.16 -8.01
N TYR A 51 2.34 -7.23 -8.09
CA TYR A 51 3.09 -7.02 -9.33
C TYR A 51 2.64 -7.97 -10.44
N ARG A 52 2.57 -9.28 -10.16
CA ARG A 52 2.19 -10.29 -11.16
C ARG A 52 0.75 -10.11 -11.63
N THR A 53 -0.18 -9.84 -10.72
CA THR A 53 -1.58 -9.58 -11.06
C THR A 53 -1.71 -8.32 -11.91
N THR A 54 -1.06 -7.23 -11.53
CA THR A 54 -1.08 -5.99 -12.31
C THR A 54 -0.46 -6.18 -13.69
N ALA A 55 0.70 -6.81 -13.78
CA ALA A 55 1.36 -7.09 -15.06
C ALA A 55 0.52 -8.00 -15.96
N GLY A 56 -0.14 -9.02 -15.39
CA GLY A 56 -1.06 -9.88 -16.13
C GLY A 56 -2.26 -9.11 -16.67
N LEU A 57 -2.88 -8.26 -15.84
CA LEU A 57 -4.02 -7.44 -16.23
C LEU A 57 -3.67 -6.44 -17.33
N THR A 58 -2.51 -5.77 -17.23
CA THR A 58 -2.08 -4.80 -18.25
C THR A 58 -1.75 -5.49 -19.57
N MET A 59 -1.01 -6.60 -19.55
CA MET A 59 -0.75 -7.42 -20.74
C MET A 59 -2.03 -7.86 -21.42
N PHE A 60 -2.98 -8.41 -20.66
CA PHE A 60 -4.28 -8.84 -21.17
C PHE A 60 -5.06 -7.65 -21.77
N GLY A 61 -5.14 -6.53 -21.05
CA GLY A 61 -5.81 -5.32 -21.50
C GLY A 61 -5.20 -4.76 -22.79
N THR A 62 -3.88 -4.77 -22.93
CA THR A 62 -3.19 -4.34 -24.15
C THR A 62 -3.55 -5.24 -25.34
N VAL A 63 -3.51 -6.56 -25.18
CA VAL A 63 -3.89 -7.51 -26.24
C VAL A 63 -5.35 -7.31 -26.64
N TYR A 64 -6.24 -7.14 -25.66
CA TYR A 64 -7.66 -6.89 -25.90
C TYR A 64 -7.90 -5.58 -26.66
N ALA A 65 -7.21 -4.50 -26.26
CA ALA A 65 -7.28 -3.22 -26.95
C ALA A 65 -6.79 -3.33 -28.41
N LEU A 66 -5.70 -4.04 -28.65
CA LEU A 66 -5.19 -4.28 -30.01
C LEU A 66 -6.17 -5.10 -30.85
N TYR A 67 -6.80 -6.12 -30.29
CA TYR A 67 -7.84 -6.89 -30.98
C TYR A 67 -9.01 -5.98 -31.41
N TYR A 68 -9.53 -5.16 -30.50
CA TYR A 68 -10.61 -4.22 -30.81
C TYR A 68 -10.19 -3.15 -31.81
N LEU A 69 -8.97 -2.65 -31.72
CA LEU A 69 -8.42 -1.70 -32.68
C LEU A 69 -8.39 -2.30 -34.09
N LEU A 70 -7.92 -3.54 -34.24
CA LEU A 70 -7.86 -4.23 -35.54
C LEU A 70 -9.26 -4.45 -36.12
N VAL A 71 -10.20 -4.96 -35.32
CA VAL A 71 -11.58 -5.20 -35.76
C VAL A 71 -12.29 -3.89 -36.12
N SER A 72 -12.00 -2.80 -35.40
CA SER A 72 -12.60 -1.49 -35.65
C SER A 72 -11.98 -0.77 -36.85
N SER A 73 -10.72 -1.10 -37.19
CA SER A 73 -10.01 -0.52 -38.33
C SER A 73 -10.43 -1.12 -39.68
N MET A 74 -11.11 -2.28 -39.68
CA MET A 74 -11.63 -2.88 -40.91
C MET A 74 -13.01 -2.32 -41.26
N PRO A 75 -13.29 -2.02 -42.55
CA PRO A 75 -14.58 -1.52 -42.97
C PRO A 75 -15.67 -2.57 -42.73
N LYS A 76 -16.71 -2.20 -41.99
CA LYS A 76 -17.90 -3.03 -41.81
C LYS A 76 -18.82 -2.81 -43.00
N LYS A 77 -19.36 -3.90 -43.57
CA LYS A 77 -20.38 -3.78 -44.61
C LYS A 77 -21.53 -2.93 -44.06
N PRO A 78 -21.93 -1.84 -44.73
CA PRO A 78 -23.18 -1.19 -44.41
C PRO A 78 -24.32 -2.16 -44.71
N ASN A 79 -25.29 -2.24 -43.79
CA ASN A 79 -26.53 -3.00 -43.96
C ASN A 79 -27.37 -2.42 -45.09
#